data_AF-A0A520YST0-F1
#
_entry.id   AF-A0A520YST0-F1
#
_cell.length_a   1.000
_cell.length_b   1.000
_cell.length_c   1.000
_cell.angle_alpha   90.00
_cell.angle_beta   90.00
_cell.angle_gamma   90.00
#
_symmetry.space_group_name_H-M   'P 1'
#
loop_
_entity.id
_entity.type
_entity.pdbx_description
1 polymer ?
#
loop_
_entity_poly.entity_id
_entity_poly.type
_entity_poly.pdbx_seq_one_letter_code
_entity_poly.pdbx_strand_id
1 'polypeptide(L)'
;MKDLFSALEKYAAKKDLYNESWIASKGQEAEVYNKEIEKCRSFLKEKDDHLESVFMIQDTEERVIKVEDEALWKNEYEKRISALLTKLETNHIAIGDGALPFQNWGQVIPTWENILSAQKKFWIIEAIVNIVLNNHKITKLEKITFKESCCSYDPAFAHIYSAIPITMRFEIQAGGIQFLLHDVLKSPIPFVIEGFNISSTNKISNPDFSIENNNPVHVETSNNVSNFITDITIDAYIIDYKT
;
A
#
# COMPACT_ATOMS: atom_id res chain seq x y z
N MET A 1 12.16 20.34 -64.78
CA MET A 1 10.85 20.99 -64.51
C MET A 1 9.82 20.03 -63.88
N LYS A 2 9.78 18.74 -64.22
CA LYS A 2 8.91 17.73 -63.57
C LYS A 2 9.24 17.43 -62.09
N ASP A 3 10.51 17.57 -61.69
CA ASP A 3 10.97 17.23 -60.35
C ASP A 3 10.46 18.19 -59.25
N LEU A 4 10.43 19.49 -59.57
CA LEU A 4 9.95 20.55 -58.67
C LEU A 4 8.45 20.41 -58.37
N PHE A 5 7.66 20.04 -59.39
CA PHE A 5 6.23 19.81 -59.25
C PHE A 5 5.91 18.63 -58.32
N SER A 6 6.67 17.53 -58.44
CA SER A 6 6.50 16.36 -57.55
C SER A 6 6.88 16.67 -56.09
N ALA A 7 7.88 17.54 -55.88
CA ALA A 7 8.28 17.99 -54.56
C ALA A 7 7.22 18.91 -53.94
N LEU A 8 6.63 19.81 -54.73
CA LEU A 8 5.52 20.68 -54.32
C LEU A 8 4.24 19.89 -54.00
N GLU A 9 3.89 18.87 -54.78
CA GLU A 9 2.76 17.97 -54.49
C GLU A 9 2.97 17.18 -53.21
N LYS A 10 4.19 16.65 -52.97
CA LYS A 10 4.51 15.98 -51.70
C LYS A 10 4.48 16.92 -50.51
N TYR A 11 4.87 18.19 -50.70
CA TYR A 11 4.82 19.21 -49.66
C TYR A 11 3.38 19.65 -49.37
N ALA A 12 2.55 19.81 -50.40
CA ALA A 12 1.12 20.10 -50.28
C ALA A 12 0.38 18.94 -49.58
N ALA A 13 0.65 17.70 -49.97
CA ALA A 13 0.07 16.51 -49.32
C ALA A 13 0.50 16.38 -47.85
N LYS A 14 1.74 16.76 -47.49
CA LYS A 14 2.18 16.87 -46.08
C LYS A 14 1.50 18.03 -45.33
N LYS A 15 1.24 19.15 -46.00
CA LYS A 15 0.52 20.28 -45.41
C LYS A 15 -0.95 19.93 -45.13
N ASP A 16 -1.57 19.13 -45.99
CA ASP A 16 -2.92 18.60 -45.78
C ASP A 16 -2.99 17.52 -44.68
N LEU A 17 -1.86 16.84 -44.39
CA LEU A 17 -1.72 15.95 -43.22
C LEU A 17 -1.65 16.73 -41.89
N TYR A 18 -1.09 17.95 -41.91
CA TYR A 18 -1.05 18.88 -40.77
C TYR A 18 -2.07 20.01 -40.91
N ASN A 19 -3.29 19.66 -41.32
CA ASN A 19 -4.38 20.62 -41.45
C ASN A 19 -4.95 21.04 -40.08
N GLU A 20 -5.81 22.05 -40.05
CA GLU A 20 -6.42 22.58 -38.82
C GLU A 20 -7.15 21.49 -38.02
N SER A 21 -7.75 20.50 -38.69
CA SER A 21 -8.40 19.36 -38.03
C SER A 21 -7.40 18.46 -37.31
N TRP A 22 -6.24 18.18 -37.90
CA TRP A 22 -5.16 17.43 -37.26
C TRP A 22 -4.56 18.20 -36.08
N ILE A 23 -4.34 19.51 -36.23
CA ILE A 23 -3.83 20.39 -35.15
C ILE A 23 -4.81 20.44 -33.97
N ALA A 24 -6.11 20.61 -34.24
CA ALA A 24 -7.15 20.59 -33.23
C ALA A 24 -7.24 19.22 -32.53
N SER A 25 -7.16 18.12 -33.28
CA SER A 25 -7.15 16.77 -32.73
C SER A 25 -5.95 16.53 -31.81
N LYS A 26 -4.75 16.99 -32.20
CA LYS A 26 -3.55 16.91 -31.35
C LYS A 26 -3.61 17.82 -30.13
N GLY A 27 -4.23 19.00 -30.26
CA GLY A 27 -4.51 19.87 -29.11
C GLY A 27 -5.43 19.19 -28.10
N GLN A 28 -6.50 18.55 -28.56
CA GLN A 28 -7.42 17.81 -27.71
C GLN A 28 -6.77 16.57 -27.08
N GLU A 29 -5.94 15.83 -27.82
CA GLU A 29 -5.15 14.71 -27.29
C GLU A 29 -4.21 15.16 -26.17
N ALA A 30 -3.51 16.28 -26.37
CA ALA A 30 -2.64 16.86 -25.36
C ALA A 30 -3.41 17.35 -24.12
N GLU A 31 -4.61 17.92 -24.30
CA GLU A 31 -5.46 18.34 -23.18
C GLU A 31 -5.94 17.14 -22.36
N VAL A 32 -6.38 16.06 -23.01
CA VAL A 32 -6.74 14.80 -22.34
C VAL A 32 -5.55 14.24 -21.58
N TYR A 33 -4.37 14.20 -22.21
CA TYR A 33 -3.15 13.72 -21.58
C TYR A 33 -2.75 14.55 -20.36
N ASN A 34 -2.78 15.88 -20.47
CA ASN A 34 -2.50 16.79 -19.34
C ASN A 34 -3.52 16.61 -18.20
N LYS A 35 -4.79 16.42 -18.53
CA LYS A 35 -5.84 16.15 -17.53
C LYS A 35 -5.59 14.85 -16.78
N GLU A 36 -5.15 13.80 -17.46
CA GLU A 36 -4.77 12.53 -16.81
C GLU A 36 -3.50 12.69 -15.96
N ILE A 37 -2.51 13.47 -16.40
CA ILE A 37 -1.33 13.79 -15.57
C ILE A 37 -1.74 14.51 -14.29
N GLU A 38 -2.60 15.54 -14.38
CA GLU A 38 -3.03 16.29 -13.20
C GLU A 38 -3.84 15.42 -12.23
N LYS A 39 -4.66 14.50 -12.73
CA LYS A 39 -5.31 13.48 -11.89
C LYS A 39 -4.29 12.60 -11.18
N CYS A 40 -3.27 12.12 -11.90
CA CYS A 40 -2.21 11.30 -11.31
C CYS A 40 -1.43 12.07 -10.23
N ARG A 41 -1.08 13.33 -10.49
CA ARG A 41 -0.42 14.21 -9.51
C ARG A 41 -1.27 14.41 -8.26
N SER A 42 -2.56 14.70 -8.45
CA SER A 42 -3.50 14.92 -7.35
C SER A 42 -3.68 13.65 -6.51
N PHE A 43 -3.81 12.49 -7.17
CA PHE A 43 -3.88 11.18 -6.52
C PHE A 43 -2.61 10.89 -5.71
N LEU A 44 -1.42 11.10 -6.29
CA LEU A 44 -0.15 10.85 -5.59
C LEU A 44 0.03 11.79 -4.41
N LYS A 45 -0.35 13.07 -4.55
CA LYS A 45 -0.32 14.05 -3.46
C LYS A 45 -1.24 13.65 -2.32
N GLU A 46 -2.46 13.20 -2.60
CA GLU A 46 -3.40 12.74 -1.55
C GLU A 46 -2.81 11.57 -0.74
N LYS A 47 -2.10 10.65 -1.40
CA LYS A 47 -1.43 9.52 -0.74
C LYS A 47 -0.25 9.97 0.13
N ASP A 48 0.48 10.98 -0.32
CA ASP A 48 1.61 11.57 0.40
C ASP A 48 1.16 12.39 1.62
N ASP A 49 0.12 13.21 1.45
CA ASP A 49 -0.51 13.98 2.52
C ASP A 49 -0.97 13.06 3.68
N HIS A 50 -1.34 11.81 3.37
CA HIS A 50 -1.67 10.81 4.39
C HIS A 50 -0.44 10.36 5.20
N LEU A 51 0.71 10.15 4.55
CA LEU A 51 1.97 9.81 5.24
C LEU A 51 2.47 10.95 6.14
N GLU A 52 2.25 12.20 5.73
CA GLU A 52 2.63 13.39 6.50
C GLU A 52 1.57 13.81 7.54
N SER A 53 0.45 13.09 7.62
CA SER A 53 -0.64 13.46 8.52
C SER A 53 -0.21 13.35 9.98
N VAL A 54 -0.38 14.44 10.73
CA VAL A 54 -0.13 14.46 12.17
C VAL A 54 -1.31 13.89 12.95
N PHE A 55 -1.04 13.38 14.15
CA PHE A 55 -2.12 12.95 15.02
C PHE A 55 -3.04 14.12 15.39
N MET A 56 -4.32 13.81 15.34
CA MET A 56 -5.41 14.70 15.70
C MET A 56 -6.10 14.13 16.94
N ILE A 57 -6.33 14.98 17.93
CA ILE A 57 -7.06 14.63 19.16
C ILE A 57 -8.25 15.56 19.34
N GLN A 58 -9.24 15.11 20.10
CA GLN A 58 -10.36 15.93 20.51
C GLN A 58 -10.02 16.63 21.82
N ASP A 59 -10.06 17.97 21.82
CA ASP A 59 -9.85 18.78 23.01
C ASP A 59 -11.09 18.77 23.92
N THR A 60 -10.95 19.34 25.11
CA THR A 60 -11.99 19.56 26.13
C THR A 60 -13.23 20.28 25.61
N GLU A 61 -13.12 21.08 24.54
CA GLU A 61 -14.24 21.74 23.85
C GLU A 61 -14.79 20.95 22.65
N GLU A 62 -14.50 19.66 22.57
CA GLU A 62 -14.86 18.77 21.45
C GLU A 62 -14.26 19.16 20.08
N ARG A 63 -13.33 20.12 20.05
CA ARG A 63 -12.63 20.53 18.82
C ARG A 63 -11.51 19.56 18.47
N VAL A 64 -11.37 19.25 17.19
CA VAL A 64 -10.27 18.43 16.69
C VAL A 64 -9.04 19.31 16.48
N ILE A 65 -7.97 19.06 17.24
CA ILE A 65 -6.71 19.81 17.20
C ILE A 65 -5.54 18.91 16.81
N LYS A 66 -4.51 19.52 16.20
CA LYS A 66 -3.23 18.87 15.91
C LYS A 66 -2.43 18.70 17.19
N VAL A 67 -1.80 17.54 17.36
CA VAL A 67 -0.90 17.30 18.48
C VAL A 67 0.47 17.90 18.16
N GLU A 68 0.76 19.06 18.74
CA GLU A 68 2.02 19.80 18.55
C GLU A 68 3.02 19.63 19.72
N ASP A 69 2.56 19.09 20.85
CA ASP A 69 3.42 18.78 21.99
C ASP A 69 4.01 17.37 21.86
N GLU A 70 5.32 17.24 22.02
CA GLU A 70 6.07 15.99 21.83
C GLU A 70 5.68 14.91 22.85
N ALA A 71 5.40 15.30 24.10
CA ALA A 71 5.00 14.37 25.15
C ALA A 71 3.56 13.88 24.92
N LEU A 72 2.68 14.79 24.52
CA LEU A 72 1.30 14.46 24.14
C LEU A 72 1.28 13.56 22.90
N TRP A 73 2.14 13.82 21.91
CA TRP A 73 2.28 12.99 20.73
C TRP A 73 2.67 11.56 21.09
N LYS A 74 3.66 11.40 21.98
CA LYS A 74 4.09 10.08 22.46
C LYS A 74 2.94 9.32 23.14
N ASN A 75 2.19 10.00 24.01
CA ASN A 75 1.04 9.37 24.68
C ASN A 75 -0.03 8.93 23.67
N GLU A 76 -0.32 9.77 22.68
CA GLU A 76 -1.29 9.44 21.62
C GLU A 76 -0.77 8.30 20.71
N TYR A 77 0.53 8.28 20.42
CA TYR A 77 1.19 7.19 19.70
C TYR A 77 1.01 5.83 20.40
N GLU A 78 1.32 5.77 21.70
CA GLU A 78 1.18 4.55 22.52
C GLU A 78 -0.29 4.10 22.62
N LYS A 79 -1.21 5.06 22.77
CA LYS A 79 -2.65 4.79 22.78
C LYS A 79 -3.14 4.21 21.46
N ARG A 80 -2.71 4.76 20.33
CA ARG A 80 -3.08 4.27 18.99
C ARG A 80 -2.50 2.90 18.68
N ILE A 81 -1.26 2.63 19.09
CA ILE A 81 -0.68 1.28 19.03
C ILE A 81 -1.53 0.29 19.80
N SER A 82 -1.87 0.64 21.05
CA SER A 82 -2.70 -0.22 21.90
C SER A 82 -4.05 -0.52 21.24
N ALA A 83 -4.69 0.50 20.66
CA ALA A 83 -5.95 0.33 19.93
C ALA A 83 -5.81 -0.58 18.69
N LEU A 84 -4.71 -0.48 17.94
CA LEU A 84 -4.45 -1.37 16.80
C LEU A 84 -4.24 -2.82 17.23
N LEU A 85 -3.49 -3.04 18.32
CA LEU A 85 -3.27 -4.38 18.87
C LEU A 85 -4.59 -4.98 19.35
N THR A 86 -5.41 -4.23 20.08
CA THR A 86 -6.75 -4.68 20.51
C THR A 86 -7.65 -5.01 19.32
N LYS A 87 -7.61 -4.22 18.23
CA LYS A 87 -8.37 -4.53 17.01
C LYS A 87 -7.95 -5.86 16.39
N LEU A 88 -6.65 -6.14 16.31
CA LEU A 88 -6.14 -7.41 15.79
C LEU A 88 -6.56 -8.59 16.65
N GLU A 89 -6.44 -8.46 17.98
CA GLU A 89 -6.85 -9.47 18.95
C GLU A 89 -8.36 -9.77 18.85
N THR A 90 -9.18 -8.72 18.79
CA THR A 90 -10.65 -8.83 18.69
C THR A 90 -11.09 -9.54 17.40
N ASN A 91 -10.33 -9.41 16.32
CA ASN A 91 -10.61 -10.09 15.04
C ASN A 91 -9.90 -11.45 14.91
N HIS A 92 -9.33 -11.97 16.01
CA HIS A 92 -8.65 -13.26 16.07
C HIS A 92 -7.54 -13.45 15.02
N ILE A 93 -6.86 -12.36 14.64
CA ILE A 93 -5.71 -12.41 13.76
C ILE A 93 -4.49 -12.81 14.58
N ALA A 94 -3.83 -13.92 14.21
CA ALA A 94 -2.58 -14.29 14.84
C ALA A 94 -1.46 -13.30 14.46
N ILE A 95 -0.66 -12.88 15.44
CA ILE A 95 0.47 -11.96 15.25
C ILE A 95 1.74 -12.72 15.62
N GLY A 96 2.75 -12.70 14.74
CA GLY A 96 4.07 -13.24 15.07
C GLY A 96 4.79 -12.42 16.15
N ASP A 97 5.71 -13.04 16.88
CA ASP A 97 6.52 -12.33 17.86
C ASP A 97 7.33 -11.21 17.19
N GLY A 98 7.15 -9.98 17.68
CA GLY A 98 7.79 -8.79 17.08
C GLY A 98 7.33 -8.51 15.64
N ALA A 99 6.13 -8.95 15.24
CA ALA A 99 5.65 -8.75 13.88
C ALA A 99 5.45 -7.28 13.52
N LEU A 100 5.09 -6.45 14.49
CA LEU A 100 4.84 -5.02 14.30
C LEU A 100 6.03 -4.21 14.86
N PRO A 101 6.86 -3.59 14.01
CA PRO A 101 8.06 -2.88 14.43
C PRO A 101 7.73 -1.45 14.90
N PHE A 102 6.86 -1.32 15.90
CA PHE A 102 6.59 -0.03 16.52
C PHE A 102 7.79 0.45 17.34
N GLN A 103 8.01 1.76 17.34
CA GLN A 103 9.10 2.38 18.08
C GLN A 103 8.73 2.44 19.57
N ASN A 104 9.58 1.89 20.44
CA ASN A 104 9.40 2.02 21.89
C ASN A 104 10.28 3.15 22.43
N TRP A 105 9.64 4.19 22.98
CA TRP A 105 10.31 5.38 23.52
C TRP A 105 10.61 5.27 25.03
N GLY A 106 10.10 4.26 25.73
CA GLY A 106 10.29 4.09 27.17
C GLY A 106 9.87 5.34 27.95
N GLN A 107 10.79 5.97 28.68
CA GLN A 107 10.52 7.23 29.39
C GLN A 107 10.97 8.49 28.62
N VAL A 108 11.65 8.34 27.49
CA VAL A 108 12.19 9.45 26.70
C VAL A 108 11.06 10.14 25.94
N ILE A 109 11.09 11.48 25.88
CA ILE A 109 10.22 12.27 25.00
C ILE A 109 10.96 12.42 23.66
N PRO A 110 10.38 11.97 22.53
CA PRO A 110 11.03 12.05 21.23
C PRO A 110 11.06 13.47 20.70
N THR A 111 12.10 13.82 19.94
CA THR A 111 12.17 15.10 19.21
C THR A 111 11.28 15.06 17.96
N TRP A 112 10.85 16.22 17.47
CA TRP A 112 10.09 16.32 16.21
C TRP A 112 10.70 15.60 15.01
N GLU A 113 12.02 15.65 14.84
CA GLU A 113 12.71 14.91 13.77
C GLU A 113 12.47 13.39 13.85
N ASN A 114 12.53 12.85 15.07
CA ASN A 114 12.29 11.44 15.34
C ASN A 114 10.79 11.08 15.25
N ILE A 115 9.92 11.99 15.67
CA ILE A 115 8.47 11.86 15.58
C ILE A 115 8.04 11.69 14.12
N LEU A 116 8.51 12.54 13.20
CA LEU A 116 8.13 12.47 11.79
C LEU A 116 8.43 11.10 11.18
N SER A 117 9.63 10.56 11.43
CA SER A 117 10.00 9.23 10.95
C SER A 117 9.14 8.12 11.56
N ALA A 118 8.90 8.18 12.87
CA ALA A 118 8.08 7.19 13.59
C ALA A 118 6.61 7.25 13.17
N GLN A 119 6.08 8.45 12.89
CA GLN A 119 4.72 8.68 12.44
C GLN A 119 4.48 8.11 11.05
N LYS A 120 5.38 8.34 10.09
CA LYS A 120 5.31 7.71 8.75
C LYS A 120 5.27 6.19 8.86
N LYS A 121 6.17 5.60 9.66
CA LYS A 121 6.18 4.15 9.91
C LYS A 121 4.88 3.66 10.55
N PHE A 122 4.30 4.44 11.47
CA PHE A 122 3.01 4.11 12.09
C PHE A 122 1.90 4.04 11.05
N TRP A 123 1.76 5.03 10.17
CA TRP A 123 0.72 5.02 9.13
C TRP A 123 0.87 3.85 8.17
N ILE A 124 2.10 3.52 7.80
CA ILE A 124 2.40 2.34 6.97
C ILE A 124 1.96 1.06 7.69
N ILE A 125 2.32 0.90 8.97
CA ILE A 125 1.91 -0.27 9.76
C ILE A 125 0.39 -0.32 9.92
N GLU A 126 -0.26 0.80 10.24
CA GLU A 126 -1.72 0.90 10.37
C GLU A 126 -2.42 0.48 9.08
N ALA A 127 -1.96 0.96 7.93
CA ALA A 127 -2.52 0.58 6.64
C ALA A 127 -2.39 -0.93 6.36
N ILE A 128 -1.25 -1.53 6.71
CA ILE A 128 -1.03 -2.98 6.58
C ILE A 128 -1.95 -3.75 7.52
N VAL A 129 -2.08 -3.30 8.77
CA VAL A 129 -3.01 -3.89 9.74
C VAL A 129 -4.44 -3.81 9.23
N ASN A 130 -4.86 -2.68 8.65
CA ASN A 130 -6.19 -2.54 8.06
C ASN A 130 -6.41 -3.46 6.85
N ILE A 131 -5.39 -3.69 6.02
CA ILE A 131 -5.44 -4.70 4.95
C ILE A 131 -5.67 -6.10 5.53
N VAL A 132 -4.95 -6.44 6.61
CA VAL A 132 -5.12 -7.72 7.30
C VAL A 132 -6.53 -7.88 7.89
N LEU A 133 -7.03 -6.84 8.55
CA LEU A 133 -8.37 -6.84 9.16
C LEU A 133 -9.50 -6.94 8.12
N ASN A 134 -9.33 -6.34 6.94
CA ASN A 134 -10.34 -6.37 5.88
C ASN A 134 -10.36 -7.68 5.09
N ASN A 135 -9.31 -8.50 5.19
CA ASN A 135 -9.19 -9.76 4.47
C ASN A 135 -9.24 -10.96 5.43
N HIS A 136 -10.45 -11.46 5.65
CA HIS A 136 -10.75 -12.63 6.50
C HIS A 136 -10.01 -13.93 6.14
N LYS A 137 -9.33 -13.99 4.99
CA LYS A 137 -8.53 -15.16 4.57
C LYS A 137 -7.09 -15.09 5.06
N ILE A 138 -6.65 -13.94 5.58
CA ILE A 138 -5.35 -13.79 6.24
C ILE A 138 -5.50 -14.32 7.66
N THR A 139 -4.80 -15.42 7.92
CA THR A 139 -4.85 -16.12 9.21
C THR A 139 -3.81 -15.59 10.19
N LYS A 140 -2.70 -15.04 9.68
CA LYS A 140 -1.62 -14.50 10.52
C LYS A 140 -0.86 -13.39 9.81
N LEU A 141 -0.54 -12.34 10.55
CA LEU A 141 0.51 -11.39 10.20
C LEU A 141 1.81 -11.84 10.87
N GLU A 142 2.72 -12.41 10.08
CA GLU A 142 3.94 -13.02 10.62
C GLU A 142 4.99 -11.95 10.96
N LYS A 143 5.28 -11.04 10.03
CA LYS A 143 6.29 -9.99 10.25
C LYS A 143 6.19 -8.84 9.27
N ILE A 144 6.39 -7.62 9.77
CA ILE A 144 6.68 -6.42 9.00
C ILE A 144 8.13 -6.02 9.32
N THR A 145 8.92 -5.68 8.30
CA THR A 145 10.32 -5.26 8.48
C THR A 145 10.63 -4.11 7.56
N PHE A 146 11.02 -2.96 8.12
CA PHE A 146 11.59 -1.85 7.35
C PHE A 146 13.05 -2.17 7.03
N LYS A 147 13.43 -2.03 5.76
CA LYS A 147 14.81 -2.26 5.31
C LYS A 147 15.59 -0.94 5.29
N GLU A 148 16.90 -1.06 5.17
CA GLU A 148 17.80 0.10 5.01
C GLU A 148 17.87 0.59 3.57
N SER A 149 17.66 -0.30 2.59
CA SER A 149 17.79 0.03 1.17
C SER A 149 16.75 -0.68 0.30
N CYS A 150 16.34 0.00 -0.76
CA CYS A 150 15.47 -0.50 -1.81
C CYS A 150 16.33 -1.00 -2.99
N CYS A 151 15.94 -2.12 -3.63
CA CYS A 151 16.73 -2.68 -4.73
C CYS A 151 16.43 -1.99 -6.07
N SER A 152 15.19 -1.53 -6.26
CA SER A 152 14.73 -0.88 -7.50
C SER A 152 14.68 0.65 -7.44
N TYR A 153 15.04 1.25 -6.30
CA TYR A 153 15.10 2.70 -6.16
C TYR A 153 16.18 3.28 -7.07
N ASP A 154 15.75 4.07 -8.05
CA ASP A 154 16.65 4.78 -8.95
C ASP A 154 17.08 6.11 -8.31
N PRO A 155 18.37 6.27 -7.97
CA PRO A 155 18.90 7.50 -7.36
C PRO A 155 18.70 8.74 -8.24
N ALA A 156 18.49 8.59 -9.55
CA ALA A 156 18.20 9.71 -10.42
C ALA A 156 16.94 10.48 -9.98
N PHE A 157 15.97 9.80 -9.36
CA PHE A 157 14.74 10.41 -8.85
C PHE A 157 14.82 10.81 -7.38
N ALA A 158 16.00 10.71 -6.75
CA ALA A 158 16.17 11.06 -5.34
C ALA A 158 15.89 12.53 -5.00
N HIS A 159 15.86 13.40 -6.01
CA HIS A 159 15.46 14.80 -5.85
C HIS A 159 13.94 14.99 -5.74
N ILE A 160 13.13 14.00 -6.12
CA ILE A 160 11.66 14.06 -6.15
C ILE A 160 11.05 13.29 -4.98
N TYR A 161 11.61 12.13 -4.63
CA TYR A 161 11.08 11.29 -3.56
C TYR A 161 12.16 10.45 -2.88
N SER A 162 11.84 9.99 -1.68
CA SER A 162 12.57 8.95 -0.96
C SER A 162 11.75 7.66 -0.92
N ALA A 163 12.43 6.52 -0.85
CA ALA A 163 11.78 5.22 -0.76
C ALA A 163 11.92 4.68 0.67
N ILE A 164 10.81 4.23 1.25
CA ILE A 164 10.80 3.51 2.53
C ILE A 164 10.62 2.02 2.22
N PRO A 165 11.70 1.23 2.11
CA PRO A 165 11.62 -0.17 1.75
C PRO A 165 11.09 -1.02 2.90
N ILE A 166 10.26 -2.02 2.56
CA ILE A 166 9.56 -2.86 3.52
C ILE A 166 9.43 -4.30 3.01
N THR A 167 9.49 -5.25 3.93
CA THR A 167 9.02 -6.62 3.70
C THR A 167 7.85 -6.91 4.61
N MET A 168 6.82 -7.54 4.06
CA MET A 168 5.65 -8.00 4.79
C MET A 168 5.49 -9.50 4.60
N ARG A 169 5.20 -10.23 5.68
CA ARG A 169 4.97 -11.68 5.68
C ARG A 169 3.62 -12.02 6.28
N PHE A 170 2.87 -12.86 5.59
CA PHE A 170 1.51 -13.24 5.93
C PHE A 170 1.31 -14.76 5.79
N GLU A 171 0.52 -15.37 6.67
CA GLU A 171 -0.07 -16.68 6.42
C GLU A 171 -1.52 -16.48 5.94
N ILE A 172 -1.85 -16.95 4.74
CA ILE A 172 -3.12 -16.68 4.08
C ILE A 172 -3.64 -17.93 3.35
N GLN A 173 -4.95 -18.09 3.29
CA GLN A 173 -5.55 -19.12 2.44
C GLN A 173 -5.29 -18.82 0.96
N ALA A 174 -4.98 -19.83 0.14
CA ALA A 174 -4.61 -19.64 -1.27
C ALA A 174 -5.63 -18.83 -2.09
N GLY A 175 -6.94 -18.96 -1.79
CA GLY A 175 -8.00 -18.16 -2.42
C GLY A 175 -8.08 -16.70 -1.96
N GLY A 176 -7.21 -16.27 -1.03
CA GLY A 176 -7.11 -14.93 -0.47
C GLY A 176 -6.07 -14.04 -1.14
N ILE A 177 -5.16 -14.63 -1.92
CA ILE A 177 -3.98 -13.95 -2.47
C ILE A 177 -4.35 -12.75 -3.35
N GLN A 178 -5.34 -12.92 -4.23
CA GLN A 178 -5.81 -11.85 -5.10
C GLN A 178 -6.39 -10.66 -4.32
N PHE A 179 -7.06 -10.93 -3.20
CA PHE A 179 -7.65 -9.89 -2.35
C PHE A 179 -6.56 -9.13 -1.60
N LEU A 180 -5.52 -9.82 -1.12
CA LEU A 180 -4.36 -9.17 -0.50
C LEU A 180 -3.71 -8.16 -1.45
N LEU A 181 -3.41 -8.56 -2.69
CA LEU A 181 -2.80 -7.63 -3.67
C LEU A 181 -3.72 -6.46 -4.00
N HIS A 182 -5.01 -6.72 -4.18
CA HIS A 182 -5.99 -5.69 -4.44
C HIS A 182 -6.08 -4.67 -3.28
N ASP A 183 -6.07 -5.15 -2.04
CA ASP A 183 -6.19 -4.30 -0.85
C ASP A 183 -4.91 -3.49 -0.60
N VAL A 184 -3.73 -4.07 -0.88
CA VAL A 184 -2.45 -3.34 -0.91
C VAL A 184 -2.49 -2.20 -1.91
N LEU A 185 -2.97 -2.43 -3.13
CA LEU A 185 -3.03 -1.41 -4.19
C LEU A 185 -4.09 -0.32 -3.93
N LYS A 186 -5.16 -0.65 -3.20
CA LYS A 186 -6.20 0.31 -2.80
C LYS A 186 -5.85 1.10 -1.54
N SER A 187 -4.80 0.70 -0.83
CA SER A 187 -4.36 1.33 0.41
C SER A 187 -4.21 2.84 0.28
N PRO A 188 -4.48 3.63 1.34
CA PRO A 188 -4.11 5.05 1.37
C PRO A 188 -2.59 5.28 1.29
N ILE A 189 -1.77 4.25 1.47
CA ILE A 189 -0.31 4.32 1.35
C ILE A 189 0.14 3.94 -0.07
N PRO A 190 1.05 4.70 -0.71
CA PRO A 190 1.49 4.45 -2.09
C PRO A 190 2.55 3.34 -2.15
N PHE A 191 2.11 2.08 -2.00
CA PHE A 191 2.98 0.91 -2.12
C PHE A 191 3.40 0.65 -3.59
N VAL A 192 4.69 0.40 -3.79
CA VAL A 192 5.24 -0.18 -5.00
C VAL A 192 5.77 -1.56 -4.67
N ILE A 193 5.17 -2.59 -5.29
CA ILE A 193 5.56 -3.99 -5.07
C ILE A 193 6.77 -4.30 -5.95
N GLU A 194 7.89 -4.68 -5.32
CA GLU A 194 9.11 -5.11 -6.02
C GLU A 194 9.13 -6.61 -6.24
N GLY A 195 8.64 -7.37 -5.26
CA GLY A 195 8.75 -8.82 -5.23
C GLY A 195 7.56 -9.44 -4.51
N PHE A 196 7.13 -10.59 -5.01
CA PHE A 196 6.03 -11.34 -4.44
C PHE A 196 6.38 -12.83 -4.47
N ASN A 197 6.60 -13.40 -3.29
CA ASN A 197 6.99 -14.78 -3.12
C ASN A 197 5.88 -15.56 -2.42
N ILE A 198 5.47 -16.66 -3.04
CA ILE A 198 4.49 -17.60 -2.51
C ILE A 198 5.25 -18.86 -2.10
N SER A 199 5.20 -19.20 -0.81
CA SER A 199 5.72 -20.47 -0.30
C SER A 199 4.55 -21.30 0.21
N SER A 200 4.27 -22.44 -0.43
CA SER A 200 3.24 -23.34 0.08
C SER A 200 3.77 -24.03 1.33
N THR A 201 3.06 -23.85 2.44
CA THR A 201 3.19 -24.76 3.56
C THR A 201 2.20 -25.90 3.30
N ASN A 202 2.59 -27.15 3.54
CA ASN A 202 1.68 -28.31 3.46
C ASN A 202 0.60 -28.28 4.59
N LYS A 203 0.31 -27.10 5.16
CA LYS A 203 -0.67 -26.87 6.22
C LYS A 203 -2.05 -26.75 5.57
N ILE A 204 -2.89 -27.74 5.84
CA ILE A 204 -4.31 -27.69 5.52
C ILE A 204 -4.99 -27.00 6.71
N SER A 205 -5.82 -25.99 6.45
CA SER A 205 -6.68 -25.42 7.49
C SER A 205 -7.69 -26.48 7.92
N ASN A 206 -7.58 -27.00 9.15
CA ASN A 206 -8.57 -27.93 9.70
C ASN A 206 -9.86 -27.15 9.99
N PRO A 207 -11.01 -27.51 9.40
CA PRO A 207 -12.27 -26.86 9.71
C PRO A 207 -12.90 -27.55 10.93
N ASP A 208 -12.36 -27.32 12.13
CA ASP A 208 -12.97 -27.88 13.35
C ASP A 208 -13.66 -26.79 14.18
N PHE A 209 -14.96 -26.63 13.93
CA PHE A 209 -15.93 -26.20 14.95
C PHE A 209 -17.30 -26.88 14.70
N SER A 210 -17.52 -28.01 15.40
CA SER A 210 -18.81 -28.62 15.84
C SER A 210 -19.71 -29.23 14.75
N ILE A 211 -20.32 -30.43 14.84
CA ILE A 211 -20.89 -31.25 15.92
C ILE A 211 -20.83 -32.73 15.47
N GLU A 212 -20.67 -33.66 16.42
CA GLU A 212 -20.85 -35.11 16.25
C GLU A 212 -22.07 -35.47 15.37
N ASN A 213 -21.86 -36.18 14.26
CA ASN A 213 -22.79 -37.22 13.86
C ASN A 213 -22.16 -38.24 12.93
N ASN A 214 -22.27 -39.50 13.35
CA ASN A 214 -21.86 -40.70 12.63
C ASN A 214 -22.65 -40.83 11.31
N ASN A 215 -21.95 -40.84 10.17
CA ASN A 215 -22.15 -41.83 9.10
C ASN A 215 -21.10 -41.68 7.98
N PRO A 216 -20.59 -42.78 7.40
CA PRO A 216 -19.49 -42.72 6.44
C PRO A 216 -19.99 -42.87 5.00
N VAL A 217 -20.19 -41.79 4.24
CA VAL A 217 -20.37 -41.90 2.78
C VAL A 217 -19.89 -40.64 2.04
N HIS A 218 -19.17 -40.88 0.95
CA HIS A 218 -18.75 -39.99 -0.14
C HIS A 218 -17.51 -39.10 0.05
N VAL A 219 -16.38 -39.63 -0.44
CA VAL A 219 -15.24 -38.87 -0.95
C VAL A 219 -15.73 -38.04 -2.14
N GLU A 220 -16.12 -36.79 -1.90
CA GLU A 220 -16.24 -35.78 -2.95
C GLU A 220 -14.87 -35.14 -3.19
N THR A 221 -14.21 -35.62 -4.23
CA THR A 221 -13.05 -34.98 -4.86
C THR A 221 -13.50 -33.70 -5.58
N SER A 222 -13.75 -32.62 -4.84
CA SER A 222 -13.82 -31.26 -5.41
C SER A 222 -13.78 -30.19 -4.31
N ASN A 223 -12.82 -29.26 -4.42
CA ASN A 223 -12.68 -27.99 -3.67
C ASN A 223 -11.67 -27.88 -2.51
N ASN A 224 -10.81 -28.86 -2.24
CA ASN A 224 -9.80 -28.71 -1.17
C ASN A 224 -8.66 -27.71 -1.45
N VAL A 225 -8.60 -27.10 -2.65
CA VAL A 225 -7.57 -26.10 -2.99
C VAL A 225 -7.74 -24.79 -2.20
N SER A 226 -8.96 -24.46 -1.74
CA SER A 226 -9.21 -23.21 -1.02
C SER A 226 -8.67 -23.19 0.42
N ASN A 227 -8.40 -24.36 1.01
CA ASN A 227 -8.06 -24.48 2.42
C ASN A 227 -6.55 -24.64 2.66
N PHE A 228 -5.73 -24.57 1.62
CA PHE A 228 -4.28 -24.55 1.78
C PHE A 228 -3.85 -23.20 2.34
N ILE A 229 -3.18 -23.26 3.49
CA ILE A 229 -2.48 -22.11 4.05
C ILE A 229 -1.18 -21.95 3.28
N THR A 230 -0.88 -20.72 2.92
CA THR A 230 0.27 -20.34 2.12
C THR A 230 0.95 -19.18 2.78
N ASP A 231 2.28 -19.22 2.83
CA ASP A 231 3.08 -18.14 3.34
C ASP A 231 3.39 -17.19 2.19
N ILE A 232 3.00 -15.93 2.33
CA ILE A 232 3.29 -14.88 1.37
C ILE A 232 4.35 -13.97 1.95
N THR A 233 5.38 -13.68 1.14
CA THR A 233 6.30 -12.57 1.39
C THR A 233 6.14 -11.53 0.27
N ILE A 234 5.88 -10.28 0.66
CA ILE A 234 5.83 -9.13 -0.24
C ILE A 234 7.02 -8.24 0.08
N ASP A 235 7.87 -8.02 -0.91
CA ASP A 235 8.88 -6.98 -0.89
C ASP A 235 8.34 -5.77 -1.63
N ALA A 236 8.34 -4.62 -0.97
CA ALA A 236 7.79 -3.38 -1.49
C ALA A 236 8.60 -2.17 -1.00
N TYR A 237 8.32 -1.01 -1.56
CA TYR A 237 8.68 0.26 -0.96
C TYR A 237 7.51 1.22 -1.01
N ILE A 238 7.51 2.16 -0.07
CA ILE A 238 6.55 3.26 -0.04
C ILE A 238 7.22 4.48 -0.66
N ILE A 239 6.54 5.16 -1.57
CA ILE A 239 6.98 6.44 -2.10
C ILE A 239 6.67 7.52 -1.06
N ASP A 240 7.70 8.26 -0.64
CA ASP A 240 7.61 9.39 0.27
C ASP A 240 8.12 10.63 -0.47
N TYR A 241 7.22 11.48 -0.97
CA TYR A 241 7.60 12.60 -1.82
C TYR A 241 8.30 13.68 -1.00
N LYS A 242 9.24 14.36 -1.65
CA LYS A 242 9.88 15.53 -1.04
C LYS A 242 8.95 16.72 -1.19
N THR A 243 8.58 17.32 -0.07
CA THR A 243 7.82 18.57 0.03
C THR A 243 8.69 19.80 -0.11
#